data_AF-A0ABD2LX98-F1
#
_entry.id   AF-A0ABD2LX98-F1
#
_cell.length_a   1.000
_cell.length_b   1.000
_cell.length_c   1.000
_cell.angle_alpha   90.00
_cell.angle_beta   90.00
_cell.angle_gamma   90.00
#
_symmetry.space_group_name_H-M   'P 1'
#
loop_
_entity.id
_entity.type
_entity.pdbx_description
1 polymer ?
#
loop_
_entity_poly.entity_id
_entity_poly.type
_entity_poly.pdbx_seq_one_letter_code
_entity_poly.pdbx_strand_id
1 'polypeptide(L)'
;MCCVRLPMLQTFFRRTISLMKEYNCKNGGECKDLATCKRCRMYKCLKVGMNPRGVCPTKLNKEQVMAFAERMKEHPRKNVILNTVIRRDGEKQNSNFKLWFISILDKILWIRAELSAKIINKILLSLGLSDQAQKLLCCEAEKYSALLMNVLQTNYDPAAGALRYVELLGLIECLFNAGAKHRQLFTYISNVLDPNFDKVFPPVLAKICTKGPVESHQLFPY
;
A
#
# COMPACT_ATOMS: atom_id res chain seq x y z
N MET A 1 3.90 1.41 30.53
CA MET A 1 2.44 1.43 30.78
C MET A 1 1.84 0.11 30.30
N CYS A 2 1.62 -0.85 31.20
CA CYS A 2 1.11 -2.18 30.86
C CYS A 2 -0.43 -2.17 30.78
N CYS A 3 -1.00 -2.65 29.67
CA CYS A 3 -2.44 -2.83 29.44
C CYS A 3 -3.05 -3.96 30.31
N VAL A 4 -2.99 -3.83 31.64
CA VAL A 4 -3.51 -4.82 32.61
C VAL A 4 -4.93 -4.47 33.11
N ARG A 5 -5.48 -3.29 32.79
CA ARG A 5 -6.74 -2.79 33.40
C ARG A 5 -8.06 -3.25 32.77
N LEU A 6 -8.10 -4.29 31.94
CA LEU A 6 -9.36 -4.82 31.41
C LEU A 6 -9.47 -6.35 31.62
N PRO A 7 -10.04 -6.82 32.75
CA PRO A 7 -10.12 -8.25 33.07
C PRO A 7 -10.87 -9.06 31.99
N MET A 8 -11.82 -8.44 31.29
CA MET A 8 -12.56 -9.09 30.20
C MET A 8 -11.70 -9.44 28.98
N LEU A 9 -10.68 -8.62 28.66
CA LEU A 9 -9.78 -8.88 27.52
C LEU A 9 -8.77 -9.99 27.84
N GLN A 10 -8.28 -10.05 29.07
CA GLN A 10 -7.31 -11.06 29.50
C GLN A 10 -7.93 -12.47 29.49
N THR A 11 -9.13 -12.63 30.05
CA THR A 11 -9.84 -13.91 30.05
C THR A 11 -10.19 -14.36 28.63
N PHE A 12 -10.65 -13.43 27.79
CA PHE A 12 -10.90 -13.70 26.38
C PHE A 12 -9.64 -14.15 25.63
N PHE A 13 -8.52 -13.45 25.81
CA PHE A 13 -7.26 -13.77 25.17
C PHE A 13 -6.76 -15.16 25.58
N ARG A 14 -6.68 -15.43 26.89
CA ARG A 14 -6.28 -16.76 27.42
C ARG A 14 -7.15 -17.87 26.83
N ARG A 15 -8.48 -17.75 26.90
CA ARG A 15 -9.41 -18.77 26.36
C ARG A 15 -9.22 -19.01 24.87
N THR A 16 -9.05 -17.95 24.09
CA THR A 16 -8.90 -18.08 22.64
C THR A 16 -7.58 -18.74 22.26
N ILE A 17 -6.48 -18.36 22.91
CA ILE A 17 -5.16 -18.96 22.68
C ILE A 17 -5.15 -20.43 23.14
N SER A 18 -5.67 -20.73 24.33
CA SER A 18 -5.73 -22.11 24.84
C SER A 18 -6.57 -23.04 23.96
N LEU A 19 -7.63 -22.53 23.33
CA LEU A 19 -8.52 -23.29 22.46
C LEU A 19 -8.17 -23.20 20.97
N MET A 20 -7.16 -22.41 20.59
CA MET A 20 -6.83 -22.07 19.19
C MET A 20 -8.07 -21.70 18.35
N LYS A 21 -9.00 -20.95 18.93
CA LYS A 21 -10.28 -20.67 18.27
C LYS A 21 -10.13 -19.55 17.26
N GLU A 22 -10.34 -19.88 15.99
CA GLU A 22 -10.37 -18.90 14.90
C GLU A 22 -11.72 -18.17 14.86
N TYR A 23 -11.67 -16.87 14.56
CA TYR A 23 -12.86 -16.02 14.45
C TYR A 23 -12.79 -15.25 13.13
N ASN A 24 -13.94 -15.13 12.47
CA ASN A 24 -14.10 -14.30 11.27
C ASN A 24 -14.79 -12.98 11.62
N CYS A 25 -14.38 -11.88 10.99
CA CYS A 25 -15.03 -10.57 11.11
C CYS A 25 -16.04 -10.39 9.98
N LYS A 26 -17.28 -10.00 10.30
CA LYS A 26 -18.31 -9.70 9.29
C LYS A 26 -18.11 -8.33 8.62
N ASN A 27 -17.50 -7.37 9.32
CA ASN A 27 -17.36 -5.97 8.84
C ASN A 27 -15.93 -5.65 8.38
N GLY A 28 -15.22 -6.63 7.82
CA GLY A 28 -13.89 -6.40 7.24
C GLY A 28 -12.77 -5.97 8.20
N GLY A 29 -12.98 -5.99 9.52
CA GLY A 29 -11.95 -5.66 10.50
C GLY A 29 -12.05 -4.28 11.15
N GLU A 30 -13.09 -3.51 10.86
CA GLU A 30 -13.29 -2.15 11.42
C GLU A 30 -14.42 -2.05 12.45
N CYS A 31 -14.75 -3.15 13.11
CA CYS A 31 -15.76 -3.10 14.17
C CYS A 31 -15.34 -2.12 15.27
N LYS A 32 -16.08 -1.02 15.43
CA LYS A 32 -15.94 -0.08 16.54
C LYS A 32 -16.24 -0.76 17.87
N ASP A 33 -17.26 -1.62 17.86
CA ASP A 33 -17.62 -2.42 19.00
C ASP A 33 -16.83 -3.74 19.05
N LEU A 34 -15.89 -3.79 19.99
CA LEU A 34 -15.09 -4.99 20.26
C LEU A 34 -15.86 -5.99 21.12
N ALA A 35 -16.98 -5.60 21.76
CA ALA A 35 -17.84 -6.47 22.54
C ALA A 35 -18.52 -7.55 21.66
N THR A 36 -18.81 -7.20 20.41
CA THR A 36 -19.51 -8.07 19.46
C THR A 36 -18.56 -8.81 18.52
N CYS A 37 -17.46 -8.19 18.07
CA CYS A 37 -16.53 -8.83 17.13
C CYS A 37 -15.32 -9.49 17.80
N LYS A 38 -15.39 -10.81 17.99
CA LYS A 38 -14.30 -11.62 18.59
C LYS A 38 -12.99 -11.56 17.77
N ARG A 39 -13.06 -11.47 16.44
CA ARG A 39 -11.85 -11.33 15.59
C ARG A 39 -11.14 -10.00 15.81
N CYS A 40 -11.86 -8.87 15.73
CA CYS A 40 -11.28 -7.55 15.97
C CYS A 40 -10.76 -7.40 17.40
N ARG A 41 -11.48 -7.99 18.37
CA ARG A 41 -11.02 -8.05 19.77
C ARG A 41 -9.69 -8.76 19.90
N MET A 42 -9.55 -9.95 19.30
CA MET A 42 -8.30 -10.72 19.34
C MET A 42 -7.15 -9.96 18.65
N TYR A 43 -7.40 -9.40 17.47
CA TYR A 43 -6.41 -8.56 16.78
C TYR A 43 -5.93 -7.42 17.67
N LYS A 44 -6.84 -6.72 18.37
CA LYS A 44 -6.47 -5.66 19.30
C LYS A 44 -5.65 -6.18 20.48
N CYS A 45 -5.98 -7.33 21.07
CA CYS A 45 -5.18 -7.96 22.12
C CYS A 45 -3.71 -8.15 21.69
N LEU A 46 -3.50 -8.69 20.49
CA LEU A 46 -2.16 -8.90 19.94
C LEU A 46 -1.46 -7.56 19.63
N LYS A 47 -2.19 -6.59 19.07
CA LYS A 47 -1.69 -5.25 18.76
C LYS A 47 -1.23 -4.48 20.00
N VAL A 48 -1.91 -4.65 21.14
CA VAL A 48 -1.50 -4.03 22.42
C VAL A 48 -0.42 -4.83 23.16
N GLY A 49 0.14 -5.87 22.52
CA GLY A 49 1.28 -6.61 23.05
C GLY A 49 0.93 -7.74 24.02
N MET A 50 -0.30 -8.27 24.02
CA MET A 50 -0.59 -9.48 24.79
C MET A 50 0.24 -10.66 24.25
N ASN A 51 1.01 -11.29 25.14
CA ASN A 51 1.95 -12.33 24.76
C ASN A 51 1.29 -13.72 24.83
N PRO A 52 1.13 -14.43 23.69
CA PRO A 52 0.54 -15.77 23.67
C PRO A 52 1.41 -16.81 24.38
N ARG A 53 2.73 -16.56 24.52
CA ARG A 53 3.65 -17.47 25.24
C ARG A 53 3.34 -17.56 26.73
N GLY A 54 2.67 -16.55 27.30
CA GLY A 54 2.25 -16.53 28.70
C GLY A 54 0.96 -17.31 28.96
N VAL A 55 0.36 -17.92 27.94
CA VAL A 55 -0.82 -18.76 28.07
C VAL A 55 -0.37 -20.22 28.00
N CYS A 56 -0.61 -21.00 29.06
CA CYS A 56 -0.38 -22.44 29.04
C CYS A 56 -1.53 -23.12 28.27
N PRO A 57 -1.29 -23.66 27.06
CA PRO A 57 -2.28 -24.51 26.41
C PRO A 57 -2.34 -25.87 27.11
N THR A 58 -3.51 -26.49 27.16
CA THR A 58 -3.68 -27.81 27.80
C THR A 58 -3.21 -28.97 26.93
N LYS A 59 -3.03 -28.80 25.61
CA LYS A 59 -2.76 -29.90 24.66
C LYS A 59 -1.84 -29.56 23.48
N LEU A 60 -1.18 -28.40 23.47
CA LEU A 60 -0.49 -27.88 22.27
C LEU A 60 0.94 -27.48 22.56
N ASN A 61 1.82 -27.65 21.57
CA ASN A 61 3.21 -27.22 21.69
C ASN A 61 3.32 -25.69 21.52
N LYS A 62 4.43 -25.11 22.00
CA LYS A 62 4.65 -23.65 21.97
C LYS A 62 4.69 -23.09 20.54
N GLU A 63 5.18 -23.88 19.60
CA GLU A 63 5.33 -23.50 18.19
C GLU A 63 3.97 -23.33 17.50
N GLN A 64 3.05 -24.26 17.69
CA GLN A 64 1.68 -24.19 17.17
C GLN A 64 0.96 -22.96 17.71
N VAL A 65 1.15 -22.63 18.99
CA VAL A 65 0.59 -21.42 19.61
C VAL A 65 1.12 -20.15 18.96
N MET A 66 2.42 -20.09 18.67
CA MET A 66 3.02 -18.96 17.99
C MET A 66 2.54 -18.85 16.54
N ALA A 67 2.53 -19.95 15.78
CA ALA A 67 2.03 -19.97 14.41
C ALA A 67 0.57 -19.52 14.33
N PHE A 68 -0.27 -19.96 15.27
CA PHE A 68 -1.65 -19.50 15.42
C PHE A 68 -1.72 -17.98 15.69
N ALA A 69 -0.94 -17.49 16.65
CA ALA A 69 -0.94 -16.08 17.00
C ALA A 69 -0.47 -15.18 15.83
N GLU A 70 0.52 -15.61 15.06
CA GLU A 70 0.99 -14.89 13.87
C GLU A 70 -0.12 -14.78 12.82
N ARG A 71 -0.86 -15.87 12.51
CA ARG A 71 -2.03 -15.80 11.61
C ARG A 71 -3.12 -14.85 12.09
N MET A 72 -3.24 -14.67 13.40
CA MET A 72 -4.22 -13.77 14.01
C MET A 72 -3.77 -12.30 14.04
N LYS A 73 -2.46 -12.02 13.91
CA LYS A 73 -1.91 -10.65 13.78
C LYS A 73 -2.20 -10.02 12.42
N GLU A 74 -2.54 -10.81 11.41
CA GLU A 74 -2.89 -10.27 10.09
C GLU A 74 -4.24 -9.54 10.12
N HIS A 75 -4.26 -8.32 9.59
CA HIS A 75 -5.42 -7.43 9.62
C HIS A 75 -6.54 -7.95 8.69
N PRO A 76 -7.82 -8.02 9.13
CA PRO A 76 -8.89 -8.63 8.34
C PRO A 76 -9.14 -7.97 6.97
N ARG A 77 -8.95 -6.64 6.85
CA ARG A 77 -9.07 -5.92 5.57
C ARG A 77 -8.10 -6.38 4.49
N LYS A 78 -6.89 -6.83 4.85
CA LYS A 78 -5.88 -7.23 3.86
C LYS A 78 -6.35 -8.42 3.01
N ASN A 79 -7.31 -9.22 3.48
CA ASN A 79 -7.84 -10.35 2.72
C ASN A 79 -9.05 -10.02 1.81
N VAL A 80 -9.80 -8.94 2.07
CA VAL A 80 -11.02 -8.64 1.30
C VAL A 80 -10.70 -7.89 0.00
N ILE A 81 -9.86 -6.85 0.07
CA ILE A 81 -9.47 -6.03 -1.10
C ILE A 81 -8.58 -6.84 -2.06
N LEU A 82 -7.82 -7.79 -1.51
CA LEU A 82 -6.91 -8.64 -2.25
C LEU A 82 -7.64 -9.70 -3.09
N ASN A 83 -8.80 -10.19 -2.61
CA ASN A 83 -9.59 -11.21 -3.31
C ASN A 83 -10.45 -10.62 -4.43
N THR A 84 -10.79 -9.33 -4.39
CA THR A 84 -11.54 -8.66 -5.47
C THR A 84 -10.64 -8.21 -6.63
N VAL A 85 -9.37 -7.87 -6.38
CA VAL A 85 -8.43 -7.46 -7.44
C VAL A 85 -7.81 -8.66 -8.18
N ILE A 86 -7.71 -9.83 -7.55
CA ILE A 86 -7.02 -11.02 -8.12
C ILE A 86 -7.91 -11.86 -9.06
N ARG A 87 -9.17 -11.47 -9.29
CA ARG A 87 -10.12 -12.30 -10.04
C ARG A 87 -10.12 -12.11 -11.57
N ARG A 88 -9.17 -11.37 -12.16
CA ARG A 88 -9.15 -11.17 -13.63
C ARG A 88 -8.06 -11.87 -14.42
N ASP A 89 -6.90 -12.18 -13.86
CA ASP A 89 -5.89 -12.89 -14.63
C ASP A 89 -5.44 -14.14 -13.87
N GLY A 90 -5.89 -15.28 -14.38
CA GLY A 90 -5.44 -16.57 -13.92
C GLY A 90 -4.00 -16.78 -14.34
N GLU A 91 -3.05 -16.51 -13.45
CA GLU A 91 -1.77 -17.20 -13.46
C GLU A 91 -1.07 -17.15 -12.12
N LYS A 92 -0.39 -18.25 -11.80
CA LYS A 92 0.31 -18.51 -10.53
C LYS A 92 1.31 -17.38 -10.21
N GLN A 93 0.96 -16.46 -9.31
CA GLN A 93 1.96 -15.57 -8.70
C GLN A 93 2.12 -15.81 -7.20
N ASN A 94 3.21 -16.54 -6.95
CA ASN A 94 4.14 -16.49 -5.82
C ASN A 94 3.75 -15.54 -4.66
N SER A 95 3.38 -16.11 -3.52
CA SER A 95 3.12 -15.42 -2.24
C SER A 95 4.28 -14.52 -1.80
N ASN A 96 5.49 -14.76 -2.28
CA ASN A 96 6.64 -13.89 -2.05
C ASN A 96 6.51 -12.52 -2.74
N PHE A 97 5.83 -12.41 -3.88
CA PHE A 97 5.69 -11.13 -4.59
C PHE A 97 4.80 -10.15 -3.82
N LYS A 98 3.73 -10.62 -3.16
CA LYS A 98 2.86 -9.78 -2.31
C LYS A 98 3.59 -9.23 -1.09
N LEU A 99 4.32 -10.09 -0.38
CA LEU A 99 5.08 -9.69 0.80
C LEU A 99 6.24 -8.77 0.43
N TRP A 100 6.87 -9.03 -0.72
CA TRP A 100 7.87 -8.16 -1.32
C TRP A 100 7.29 -6.80 -1.72
N PHE A 101 6.13 -6.75 -2.39
CA PHE A 101 5.49 -5.50 -2.82
C PHE A 101 5.00 -4.64 -1.64
N ILE A 102 4.53 -5.25 -0.55
CA ILE A 102 4.16 -4.52 0.68
C ILE A 102 5.42 -4.02 1.41
N SER A 103 6.46 -4.86 1.52
CA SER A 103 7.73 -4.47 2.13
C SER A 103 8.44 -3.37 1.33
N ILE A 104 8.34 -3.42 0.01
CA ILE A 104 8.82 -2.39 -0.89
C ILE A 104 7.93 -1.17 -0.84
N LEU A 105 6.61 -1.27 -0.80
CA LEU A 105 5.74 -0.10 -0.67
C LEU A 105 5.95 0.62 0.66
N ASP A 106 6.24 -0.08 1.76
CA ASP A 106 6.57 0.51 3.06
C ASP A 106 7.97 1.16 3.05
N LYS A 107 8.97 0.54 2.39
CA LYS A 107 10.32 1.13 2.20
C LYS A 107 10.34 2.27 1.17
N ILE A 108 9.54 2.18 0.13
CA ILE A 108 9.27 3.24 -0.84
C ILE A 108 8.49 4.35 -0.15
N LEU A 109 7.50 4.07 0.71
CA LEU A 109 6.80 5.07 1.53
C LEU A 109 7.75 5.86 2.43
N TRP A 110 8.84 5.23 2.84
CA TRP A 110 9.90 5.88 3.61
C TRP A 110 10.82 6.75 2.73
N ILE A 111 11.09 6.33 1.49
CA ILE A 111 11.72 7.17 0.45
C ILE A 111 10.72 8.23 -0.12
N ARG A 112 9.41 8.08 0.18
CA ARG A 112 8.28 8.84 -0.40
C ARG A 112 8.07 10.23 0.19
N ALA A 113 8.71 10.56 1.31
CA ALA A 113 8.53 11.90 1.88
C ALA A 113 9.32 12.98 1.13
N GLU A 114 10.47 12.66 0.51
CA GLU A 114 11.34 13.70 -0.08
C GLU A 114 11.82 13.44 -1.53
N LEU A 115 11.97 12.19 -1.97
CA LEU A 115 12.61 11.87 -3.26
C LEU A 115 11.60 11.68 -4.41
N SER A 116 10.52 10.92 -4.18
CA SER A 116 9.52 10.67 -5.23
C SER A 116 8.57 11.86 -5.43
N ALA A 117 8.32 12.71 -4.44
CA ALA A 117 7.51 13.92 -4.64
C ALA A 117 8.15 14.88 -5.66
N LYS A 118 9.48 14.97 -5.72
CA LYS A 118 10.22 15.84 -6.66
C LYS A 118 10.37 15.22 -8.05
N ILE A 119 10.62 13.91 -8.15
CA ILE A 119 10.68 13.20 -9.44
C ILE A 119 9.28 13.02 -10.04
N ILE A 120 8.24 12.79 -9.24
CA ILE A 120 6.86 12.70 -9.72
C ILE A 120 6.35 14.09 -10.14
N ASN A 121 6.77 15.18 -9.46
CA ASN A 121 6.53 16.55 -9.94
C ASN A 121 7.24 16.87 -11.26
N LYS A 122 8.40 16.26 -11.56
CA LYS A 122 9.12 16.43 -12.83
C LYS A 122 8.27 16.03 -14.04
N ILE A 123 7.43 15.00 -13.89
CA ILE A 123 6.63 14.43 -14.99
C ILE A 123 5.25 15.10 -15.08
N LEU A 124 4.69 15.60 -13.97
CA LEU A 124 3.35 16.20 -13.93
C LEU A 124 3.27 17.69 -14.33
N LEU A 125 4.40 18.42 -14.40
CA LEU A 125 4.39 19.88 -14.56
C LEU A 125 5.19 20.41 -15.77
N SER A 126 5.49 19.57 -16.78
CA SER A 126 6.23 20.04 -17.97
C SER A 126 5.49 21.11 -18.78
N LEU A 127 4.18 21.27 -18.58
CA LEU A 127 3.39 22.26 -19.28
C LEU A 127 3.29 23.55 -18.47
N GLY A 128 4.06 24.55 -18.91
CA GLY A 128 4.07 25.90 -18.32
C GLY A 128 5.35 26.26 -17.58
N LEU A 129 6.37 25.39 -17.55
CA LEU A 129 7.69 25.71 -17.02
C LEU A 129 8.61 26.27 -18.11
N SER A 130 9.46 27.24 -17.76
CA SER A 130 10.51 27.74 -18.64
C SER A 130 11.58 26.69 -18.90
N ASP A 131 12.27 26.78 -20.03
CA ASP A 131 13.36 25.86 -20.41
C ASP A 131 14.44 25.76 -19.32
N GLN A 132 14.74 26.88 -18.66
CA GLN A 132 15.68 26.92 -17.55
C GLN A 132 15.21 26.10 -16.35
N ALA A 133 13.92 26.20 -15.98
CA ALA A 133 13.34 25.42 -14.89
C ALA A 133 13.29 23.92 -15.26
N GLN A 134 12.92 23.59 -16.49
CA GLN A 134 12.94 22.22 -16.99
C GLN A 134 14.35 21.61 -16.91
N LYS A 135 15.37 22.35 -17.37
CA LYS A 135 16.77 21.91 -17.29
C LYS A 135 17.22 21.66 -15.86
N LEU A 136 16.89 22.56 -14.92
CA LEU A 136 17.22 22.40 -13.51
C LEU A 136 16.59 21.13 -12.92
N LEU A 137 15.32 20.88 -13.22
CA LEU A 137 14.60 19.68 -12.78
C LEU A 137 15.16 18.40 -13.40
N CYS A 138 15.58 18.45 -14.67
CA CYS A 138 16.24 17.33 -15.33
C CYS A 138 17.54 16.94 -14.62
N CYS A 139 18.42 17.91 -14.39
CA CYS A 139 19.67 17.69 -13.66
C CYS A 139 19.42 17.13 -12.26
N GLU A 140 18.41 17.62 -11.55
CA GLU A 140 18.14 17.16 -10.19
C GLU A 140 17.61 15.72 -10.14
N ALA A 141 16.76 15.34 -11.10
CA ALA A 141 16.29 13.97 -11.20
C ALA A 141 17.37 12.98 -11.66
N GLU A 142 18.32 13.40 -12.49
CA GLU A 142 19.49 12.56 -12.82
C GLU A 142 20.32 12.26 -11.57
N LYS A 143 20.57 13.26 -10.71
CA LYS A 143 21.26 13.06 -9.43
C LYS A 143 20.52 12.07 -8.54
N TYR A 144 19.22 12.25 -8.35
CA TYR A 144 18.43 11.36 -7.51
C TYR A 144 18.28 9.95 -8.08
N SER A 145 18.20 9.84 -9.41
CA SER A 145 18.22 8.57 -10.14
C SER A 145 19.52 7.80 -9.87
N ALA A 146 20.66 8.47 -10.01
CA ALA A 146 21.97 7.87 -9.72
C ALA A 146 22.11 7.47 -8.24
N LEU A 147 21.66 8.32 -7.31
CA LEU A 147 21.64 8.00 -5.88
C LEU A 147 20.78 6.78 -5.59
N LEU A 148 19.58 6.69 -6.19
CA LEU A 148 18.69 5.55 -6.02
C LEU A 148 19.33 4.26 -6.55
N MET A 149 19.94 4.31 -7.74
CA MET A 149 20.67 3.17 -8.29
C MET A 149 21.79 2.71 -7.35
N ASN A 150 22.61 3.64 -6.87
CA ASN A 150 23.72 3.33 -5.94
C ASN A 150 23.23 2.72 -4.63
N VAL A 151 22.16 3.28 -4.05
CA VAL A 151 21.54 2.73 -2.83
C VAL A 151 21.01 1.32 -3.08
N LEU A 152 20.41 1.04 -4.23
CA LEU A 152 19.94 -0.30 -4.57
C LEU A 152 21.10 -1.28 -4.79
N GLN A 153 22.14 -0.87 -5.51
CA GLN A 153 23.34 -1.69 -5.74
C GLN A 153 24.20 -1.90 -4.49
N THR A 154 24.05 -1.05 -3.46
CA THR A 154 24.71 -1.23 -2.16
C THR A 154 23.92 -2.15 -1.24
N ASN A 155 22.58 -2.06 -1.29
CA ASN A 155 21.68 -2.88 -0.44
C ASN A 155 21.44 -4.29 -1.01
N TYR A 156 21.64 -4.46 -2.31
CA TYR A 156 21.55 -5.72 -3.03
C TYR A 156 22.89 -5.98 -3.73
N ASP A 157 23.07 -7.12 -4.39
CA ASP A 157 24.21 -7.26 -5.31
C ASP A 157 24.05 -6.30 -6.52
N PRO A 158 25.13 -5.92 -7.22
CA PRO A 158 25.06 -4.93 -8.30
C PRO A 158 24.05 -5.28 -9.41
N ALA A 159 23.95 -6.56 -9.76
CA ALA A 159 23.03 -7.03 -10.80
C ALA A 159 21.57 -6.97 -10.33
N ALA A 160 21.27 -7.49 -9.13
CA ALA A 160 19.94 -7.43 -8.55
C ALA A 160 19.50 -5.99 -8.27
N GLY A 161 20.40 -5.13 -7.78
CA GLY A 161 20.14 -3.71 -7.54
C GLY A 161 19.73 -2.97 -8.81
N ALA A 162 20.47 -3.20 -9.92
CA ALA A 162 20.12 -2.66 -11.23
C ALA A 162 18.75 -3.16 -11.73
N LEU A 163 18.48 -4.46 -11.57
CA LEU A 163 17.18 -5.03 -11.94
C LEU A 163 16.04 -4.40 -11.13
N ARG A 164 16.20 -4.24 -9.81
CA ARG A 164 15.21 -3.58 -8.95
C ARG A 164 14.97 -2.14 -9.35
N TYR A 165 16.03 -1.43 -9.75
CA TYR A 165 15.90 -0.07 -10.24
C TYR A 165 15.03 -0.01 -11.51
N VAL A 166 15.23 -0.91 -12.47
CA VAL A 166 14.39 -1.00 -13.69
C VAL A 166 12.94 -1.33 -13.34
N GLU A 167 12.70 -2.27 -12.42
CA GLU A 167 11.34 -2.60 -11.95
C GLU A 167 10.64 -1.38 -11.32
N LEU A 168 11.38 -0.56 -10.56
CA LEU A 168 10.85 0.67 -9.98
C LEU A 168 10.49 1.70 -11.06
N LEU A 169 11.32 1.86 -12.08
CA LEU A 169 11.00 2.72 -13.23
C LEU A 169 9.73 2.24 -13.94
N GLY A 170 9.60 0.94 -14.20
CA GLY A 170 8.41 0.36 -14.81
C GLY A 170 7.15 0.56 -13.96
N LEU A 171 7.25 0.48 -12.63
CA LEU A 171 6.13 0.80 -11.73
C LEU A 171 5.74 2.27 -11.81
N ILE A 172 6.71 3.18 -11.85
CA ILE A 172 6.48 4.62 -11.98
C ILE A 172 5.74 4.90 -13.29
N GLU A 173 6.20 4.34 -14.41
CA GLU A 173 5.55 4.46 -15.72
C GLU A 173 4.10 3.94 -15.69
N CYS A 174 3.88 2.78 -15.09
CA CYS A 174 2.55 2.20 -14.93
C CYS A 174 1.59 3.15 -14.17
N LEU A 175 2.07 3.80 -13.11
CA LEU A 175 1.28 4.79 -12.35
C LEU A 175 0.92 6.02 -13.19
N PHE A 176 1.84 6.52 -14.01
CA PHE A 176 1.55 7.63 -14.92
C PHE A 176 0.52 7.25 -15.99
N ASN A 177 0.69 6.07 -16.60
CA ASN A 177 -0.26 5.56 -17.58
C ASN A 177 -1.65 5.33 -16.98
N ALA A 178 -1.74 4.82 -15.75
CA ALA A 178 -3.00 4.69 -15.03
C ALA A 178 -3.64 6.06 -14.74
N GLY A 179 -2.84 7.04 -14.31
CA GLY A 179 -3.27 8.42 -14.11
C GLY A 179 -3.84 9.05 -15.39
N ALA A 180 -3.16 8.88 -16.53
CA ALA A 180 -3.61 9.36 -17.83
C ALA A 180 -4.94 8.73 -18.25
N LYS A 181 -5.11 7.40 -18.08
CA LYS A 181 -6.37 6.70 -18.38
C LYS A 181 -7.52 7.15 -17.48
N HIS A 182 -7.29 7.30 -16.18
CA HIS A 182 -8.30 7.84 -15.27
C HIS A 182 -8.71 9.26 -15.65
N ARG A 183 -7.75 10.06 -16.10
CA ARG A 183 -8.00 11.41 -16.56
C ARG A 183 -8.91 11.45 -17.81
N GLN A 184 -8.62 10.61 -18.80
CA GLN A 184 -9.47 10.45 -19.99
C GLN A 184 -10.89 10.03 -19.59
N LEU A 185 -11.01 9.08 -18.66
CA LEU A 185 -12.30 8.65 -18.13
C LEU A 185 -13.05 9.80 -17.45
N PHE A 186 -12.41 10.57 -16.57
CA PHE A 186 -13.07 11.71 -15.91
C PHE A 186 -13.47 12.80 -16.89
N THR A 187 -12.65 13.03 -17.92
CA THR A 187 -12.99 13.97 -18.99
C THR A 187 -14.23 13.50 -19.76
N TYR A 188 -14.32 12.22 -20.07
CA TYR A 188 -15.51 11.63 -20.70
C TYR A 188 -16.75 11.73 -19.81
N ILE A 189 -16.63 11.40 -18.52
CA ILE A 189 -17.74 11.50 -17.57
C ILE A 189 -18.25 12.95 -17.50
N SER A 190 -17.33 13.91 -17.31
CA SER A 190 -17.65 15.32 -17.15
C SER A 190 -18.31 15.95 -18.40
N ASN A 191 -17.89 15.52 -19.60
CA ASN A 191 -18.36 16.13 -20.84
C ASN A 191 -19.54 15.39 -21.49
N VAL A 192 -19.70 14.10 -21.22
CA VAL A 192 -20.66 13.24 -21.93
C VAL A 192 -21.71 12.66 -20.99
N LEU A 193 -21.32 12.08 -19.86
CA LEU A 193 -22.24 11.29 -19.03
C LEU A 193 -23.00 12.14 -18.01
N ASP A 194 -22.33 13.08 -17.35
CA ASP A 194 -22.93 13.85 -16.26
C ASP A 194 -22.55 15.35 -16.38
N PRO A 195 -23.45 16.19 -16.91
CA PRO A 195 -23.26 17.64 -16.99
C PRO A 195 -23.13 18.31 -15.61
N ASN A 196 -23.53 17.63 -14.53
CA ASN A 196 -23.39 18.12 -13.16
C ASN A 196 -22.18 17.53 -12.44
N PHE A 197 -21.27 16.84 -13.13
CA PHE A 197 -20.07 16.23 -12.54
C PHE A 197 -19.29 17.20 -11.65
N ASP A 198 -19.12 18.45 -12.09
CA ASP A 198 -18.41 19.51 -11.35
C ASP A 198 -19.09 19.90 -10.03
N LYS A 199 -20.38 19.59 -9.84
CA LYS A 199 -21.11 19.85 -8.59
C LYS A 199 -20.95 18.72 -7.56
N VAL A 200 -20.72 17.49 -8.05
CA VAL A 200 -20.60 16.28 -7.21
C VAL A 200 -19.14 15.99 -6.89
N PHE A 201 -18.22 16.31 -7.81
CA PHE A 201 -16.80 16.08 -7.66
C PHE A 201 -16.10 17.28 -7.00
N PRO A 202 -15.14 17.06 -6.09
CA PRO A 202 -14.43 18.16 -5.44
C PRO A 202 -13.81 19.12 -6.48
N PRO A 203 -14.08 20.44 -6.43
CA PRO A 203 -13.72 21.36 -7.51
C PRO A 203 -12.22 21.38 -7.86
N VAL A 204 -11.38 21.24 -6.84
CA VAL A 204 -9.91 21.16 -7.01
C VAL A 204 -9.52 19.91 -7.81
N LEU A 205 -10.11 18.76 -7.48
CA LEU A 205 -9.84 17.51 -8.18
C LEU A 205 -10.46 17.52 -9.57
N ALA A 206 -11.65 18.10 -9.76
CA ALA A 206 -12.28 18.25 -11.06
C ALA A 206 -11.34 18.98 -12.01
N LYS A 207 -10.83 20.14 -11.58
CA LYS A 207 -9.89 20.95 -12.36
C LYS A 207 -8.62 20.17 -12.73
N ILE A 208 -8.02 19.45 -11.79
CA ILE A 208 -6.79 18.65 -12.03
C ILE A 208 -7.08 17.49 -12.99
N CYS A 209 -8.20 16.79 -12.81
CA CYS A 209 -8.53 15.57 -13.53
C CYS A 209 -9.17 15.83 -14.90
N THR A 210 -9.67 17.03 -15.20
CA THR A 210 -10.29 17.33 -16.51
C THR A 210 -9.52 18.36 -17.33
N LYS A 211 -8.84 19.34 -16.70
CA LYS A 211 -8.28 20.52 -17.40
C LYS A 211 -6.74 20.58 -17.54
N GLY A 212 -6.02 19.48 -17.33
CA GLY A 212 -4.60 19.43 -17.68
C GLY A 212 -4.35 19.39 -19.21
N PRO A 213 -3.11 19.39 -19.69
CA PRO A 213 -2.83 19.21 -21.11
C PRO A 213 -2.87 17.73 -21.49
N VAL A 214 -3.49 17.40 -22.62
CA VAL A 214 -3.66 16.03 -23.10
C VAL A 214 -2.66 15.81 -24.24
N GLU A 215 -1.38 15.63 -23.89
CA GLU A 215 -0.38 15.19 -24.86
C GLU A 215 0.38 14.00 -24.30
N SER A 216 -0.17 12.81 -24.55
CA SER A 216 0.34 11.52 -24.11
C SER A 216 1.46 10.94 -25.01
N HIS A 217 2.11 11.76 -25.85
CA HIS A 217 3.01 11.25 -26.90
C HIS A 217 4.47 11.68 -26.85
N GLN A 218 4.95 12.39 -25.81
CA GLN A 218 6.33 12.92 -25.85
C GLN A 218 7.21 12.67 -24.62
N LEU A 219 6.75 11.93 -23.60
CA LEU A 219 7.52 11.82 -22.36
C LEU A 219 8.73 10.87 -22.43
N PHE A 220 8.80 9.95 -23.40
CA PHE A 220 9.98 9.12 -23.65
C PHE A 220 10.06 8.75 -25.16
N PRO A 221 10.70 9.55 -26.02
CA PRO A 221 11.17 9.04 -27.30
C PRO A 221 12.31 8.05 -27.03
N TYR A 222 12.26 6.90 -27.70
CA TYR A 222 13.30 5.86 -27.69
C TYR A 222 14.70 6.42 -27.96
#